data_AF-A0A350PBT9-F1
#
_entry.id   AF-A0A350PBT9-F1
#
_cell.length_a   1.000
_cell.length_b   1.000
_cell.length_c   1.000
_cell.angle_alpha   90.00
_cell.angle_beta   90.00
_cell.angle_gamma   90.00
#
_symmetry.space_group_name_H-M   'P 1'
#
loop_
_entity.id
_entity.type
_entity.pdbx_description
1 polymer ?
#
loop_
_entity_poly.entity_id
_entity_poly.type
_entity_poly.pdbx_seq_one_letter_code
_entity_poly.pdbx_strand_id
1 'polypeptide(L)'
;MGKETSQGIHSTVSKSICKAMRRDYMSSGDRFMNQMKALAQGKDVVFTIENPNKEETNKRFIRQKVSGKNYLNSRKGTFIMKEVQ
;
A
#
# COMPACT_ATOMS: atom_id res chain seq x y z
N MET A 1 -37.39 18.43 21.54
CA MET A 1 -37.11 17.03 21.20
C MET A 1 -35.60 16.87 21.15
N GLY A 2 -34.99 16.25 22.17
CA GLY A 2 -33.53 16.19 22.31
C GLY A 2 -32.92 15.15 21.38
N LYS A 3 -31.81 15.48 20.72
CA LYS A 3 -31.02 14.51 19.94
C LYS A 3 -30.26 13.62 20.92
N GLU A 4 -30.70 12.39 21.09
CA GLU A 4 -29.94 11.38 21.81
C GLU A 4 -28.78 10.91 20.94
N THR A 5 -27.56 11.07 21.45
CA THR A 5 -26.33 10.62 20.78
C THR A 5 -25.67 9.54 21.61
N SER A 6 -25.31 8.42 20.97
CA SER A 6 -24.62 7.29 21.62
C SER A 6 -23.37 7.73 22.38
N GLN A 7 -23.13 7.14 23.56
CA GLN A 7 -21.95 7.39 24.41
C GLN A 7 -20.63 6.89 23.81
N GLY A 8 -20.65 6.14 22.69
CA GLY A 8 -19.44 5.67 22.00
C GLY A 8 -18.66 4.56 22.70
N ILE A 9 -19.20 3.99 23.78
CA ILE A 9 -18.53 2.96 24.61
C ILE A 9 -18.51 1.59 23.90
N HIS A 10 -19.58 1.28 23.15
CA HIS A 10 -19.70 0.02 22.41
C HIS A 10 -19.61 0.26 20.91
N SER A 11 -18.83 -0.58 20.22
CA SER A 11 -18.76 -0.58 18.77
C SER A 11 -20.04 -1.15 18.17
N THR A 12 -20.70 -0.38 17.29
CA THR A 12 -21.93 -0.79 16.59
C THR A 12 -21.71 -1.99 15.68
N VAL A 13 -20.51 -2.14 15.12
CA VAL A 13 -20.13 -3.23 14.23
C VAL A 13 -19.29 -4.28 14.97
N SER A 14 -19.57 -5.55 14.70
CA SER A 14 -18.83 -6.64 15.32
C SER A 14 -17.39 -6.72 14.79
N LYS A 15 -16.46 -7.12 15.66
CA LYS A 15 -15.04 -7.26 15.30
C LYS A 15 -14.80 -8.28 14.18
N SER A 16 -15.65 -9.31 14.07
CA SER A 16 -15.55 -10.33 13.02
C SER A 16 -15.81 -9.74 11.64
N ILE A 17 -16.84 -8.91 11.50
CA ILE A 17 -17.18 -8.22 10.26
C ILE A 17 -16.05 -7.28 9.86
N CYS A 18 -15.53 -6.46 10.78
CA CYS A 18 -14.39 -5.57 10.48
C CYS A 18 -13.15 -6.33 10.01
N LYS A 19 -12.87 -7.51 10.60
CA LYS A 19 -11.76 -8.38 10.17
C LYS A 19 -12.00 -8.98 8.79
N ALA A 20 -13.24 -9.35 8.45
CA ALA A 20 -13.60 -9.83 7.12
C ALA A 20 -13.37 -8.73 6.07
N MET A 21 -13.95 -7.55 6.28
CA MET A 21 -13.76 -6.39 5.38
C MET A 21 -12.29 -6.04 5.17
N ARG A 22 -11.46 -6.10 6.23
CA ARG A 22 -10.02 -5.86 6.09
C ARG A 22 -9.34 -6.92 5.23
N ARG A 23 -9.71 -8.20 5.33
CA ARG A 23 -9.15 -9.26 4.49
C ARG A 23 -9.54 -9.05 3.04
N ASP A 24 -10.81 -8.74 2.78
CA ASP A 24 -11.33 -8.49 1.44
C ASP A 24 -10.59 -7.32 0.77
N TYR A 25 -10.37 -6.24 1.52
CA TYR A 25 -9.56 -5.11 1.04
C TYR A 25 -8.09 -5.50 0.78
N MET A 26 -7.48 -6.32 1.63
CA MET A 26 -6.09 -6.77 1.43
C MET A 26 -5.92 -7.63 0.18
N SER A 27 -6.94 -8.41 -0.20
CA SER A 27 -6.95 -9.20 -1.45
C SER A 27 -7.49 -8.44 -2.66
N SER A 28 -8.10 -7.27 -2.46
CA SER A 28 -8.68 -6.46 -3.54
C SER A 28 -7.62 -5.77 -4.40
N GLY A 29 -8.01 -5.49 -5.66
CA GLY A 29 -7.24 -4.61 -6.54
C GLY A 29 -7.19 -3.15 -6.06
N ASP A 30 -8.13 -2.73 -5.21
CA ASP A 30 -8.20 -1.35 -4.68
C ASP A 30 -6.94 -0.99 -3.89
N ARG A 31 -6.36 -1.96 -3.18
CA ARG A 31 -5.08 -1.78 -2.47
C ARG A 31 -3.96 -1.36 -3.44
N PHE A 32 -3.92 -1.96 -4.62
CA PHE A 32 -2.92 -1.65 -5.64
C PHE A 32 -3.18 -0.26 -6.25
N MET A 33 -4.43 0.05 -6.59
CA MET A 33 -4.81 1.37 -7.12
C MET A 33 -4.49 2.50 -6.14
N ASN A 34 -4.73 2.29 -4.84
CA ASN A 34 -4.38 3.26 -3.80
C ASN A 34 -2.87 3.48 -3.66
N GLN A 35 -2.08 2.42 -3.85
CA GLN A 35 -0.61 2.52 -3.86
C GLN A 35 -0.10 3.31 -5.07
N MET A 36 -0.66 3.06 -6.25
CA MET A 36 -0.34 3.86 -7.45
C MET A 36 -0.73 5.33 -7.27
N LYS A 37 -1.90 5.59 -6.69
CA LYS A 37 -2.33 6.97 -6.36
C LYS A 37 -1.38 7.64 -5.36
N ALA A 38 -0.90 6.92 -4.36
CA ALA A 38 0.08 7.43 -3.40
C ALA A 38 1.43 7.76 -4.07
N LEU A 39 1.91 6.92 -4.98
CA LEU A 39 3.11 7.20 -5.77
C LEU A 39 2.94 8.42 -6.68
N ALA A 40 1.77 8.57 -7.33
CA ALA A 40 1.46 9.75 -8.12
C ALA A 40 1.45 11.04 -7.29
N GLN A 41 1.15 10.94 -5.99
CA GLN A 41 1.27 12.04 -5.02
C GLN A 41 2.69 12.23 -4.48
N GLY A 42 3.67 11.43 -4.92
CA GLY A 42 5.06 11.51 -4.47
C GLY A 42 5.32 10.87 -3.10
N LYS A 43 4.40 10.04 -2.57
CA LYS A 43 4.60 9.30 -1.31
C LYS A 43 5.35 8.00 -1.57
N ASP A 44 6.17 7.59 -0.61
CA ASP A 44 6.92 6.34 -0.69
C ASP A 44 6.01 5.13 -0.43
N VAL A 45 6.16 4.09 -1.25
CA VAL A 45 5.33 2.88 -1.18
C VAL A 45 6.23 1.64 -1.15
N VAL A 46 5.78 0.59 -0.46
CA VAL A 46 6.47 -0.71 -0.43
C VAL A 46 5.61 -1.74 -1.12
N PHE A 47 6.16 -2.34 -2.18
CA PHE A 47 5.56 -3.48 -2.86
C PHE A 47 6.15 -4.78 -2.33
N THR A 48 5.29 -5.78 -2.21
CA THR A 48 5.70 -7.16 -1.94
C THR A 48 5.57 -7.89 -3.26
N ILE A 49 6.70 -8.23 -3.86
CA ILE A 49 6.78 -8.86 -5.18
C ILE A 49 7.37 -10.26 -4.97
N GLU A 50 6.95 -11.21 -5.78
CA GLU A 50 7.57 -12.52 -5.84
C GLU A 50 9.05 -12.38 -6.21
N ASN A 51 9.89 -13.21 -5.59
CA ASN A 51 11.31 -13.19 -5.88
C ASN A 51 11.53 -13.65 -7.34
N PRO A 52 12.18 -12.84 -8.20
CA PRO A 52 12.50 -13.25 -9.56
C PRO A 52 13.44 -14.46 -9.61
N ASN A 53 14.29 -14.65 -8.59
CA ASN A 53 15.09 -15.86 -8.44
C ASN A 53 14.27 -16.94 -7.69
N LYS A 54 13.78 -17.93 -8.44
CA LYS A 54 12.94 -19.02 -7.92
C LYS A 54 13.73 -20.10 -7.16
N GLU A 55 15.05 -20.11 -7.27
CA GLU A 55 15.91 -21.11 -6.63
C GLU A 55 16.04 -20.87 -5.11
N GLU A 56 15.98 -19.60 -4.69
CA GLU A 56 15.99 -19.22 -3.28
C GLU A 56 14.62 -19.44 -2.61
N THR A 57 14.32 -20.70 -2.30
CA THR A 57 13.03 -21.12 -1.72
C THR A 57 12.76 -20.49 -0.33
N ASN A 58 13.81 -20.06 0.37
CA ASN A 58 13.74 -19.41 1.69
C ASN A 58 13.26 -17.95 1.65
N LYS A 59 13.28 -17.30 0.47
CA LYS A 59 12.87 -15.91 0.28
C LYS A 59 11.92 -15.81 -0.90
N ARG A 60 10.69 -16.31 -0.71
CA ARG A 60 9.65 -16.29 -1.76
C ARG A 60 9.17 -14.90 -2.15
N PHE A 61 9.26 -13.93 -1.23
CA PHE A 61 8.82 -12.56 -1.46
C PHE A 61 9.87 -11.55 -1.05
N ILE A 62 10.06 -10.53 -1.89
CA ILE A 62 10.94 -9.40 -1.63
C ILE A 62 10.10 -8.15 -1.40
N ARG A 63 10.55 -7.32 -0.45
CA ARG A 63 9.98 -6.00 -0.19
C ARG A 63 10.73 -4.96 -1.00
N GLN A 64 10.15 -4.52 -2.11
CA GLN A 64 10.70 -3.44 -2.92
C GLN A 64 10.15 -2.09 -2.44
N LYS A 65 11.04 -1.23 -1.93
CA LYS A 65 10.69 0.16 -1.62
C LYS A 65 10.77 0.98 -2.91
N VAL A 66 9.73 1.75 -3.21
CA VAL A 66 9.70 2.68 -4.34
C VAL A 66 9.53 4.08 -3.76
N SER A 67 10.48 4.96 -4.05
CA SER A 67 10.37 6.35 -3.61
C SER A 67 9.46 7.14 -4.53
N GLY A 68 8.50 7.86 -3.96
CA GLY A 68 7.54 8.66 -4.71
C GLY A 68 8.20 9.85 -5.41
N LYS A 69 9.28 10.42 -4.85
CA LYS A 69 10.05 11.49 -5.50
C LYS A 69 10.71 10.99 -6.79
N ASN A 70 11.34 9.82 -6.74
CA ASN A 70 11.97 9.21 -7.91
C ASN A 70 10.93 8.84 -8.97
N TYR A 71 9.77 8.34 -8.54
CA TYR A 71 8.64 8.04 -9.42
C TYR A 71 8.10 9.30 -10.12
N LEU A 72 8.02 10.43 -9.42
CA LEU A 72 7.57 11.68 -10.02
C LEU A 72 8.61 12.27 -10.98
N ASN A 73 9.91 12.14 -10.65
CA ASN A 73 11.00 12.61 -11.49
C ASN A 73 11.12 11.81 -12.80
N SER A 74 10.95 10.48 -12.75
CA SER A 74 10.94 9.64 -13.97
C SER A 74 9.76 9.98 -14.89
N ARG A 75 8.60 10.34 -14.34
CA ARG A 75 7.43 10.79 -15.12
C ARG A 75 7.63 12.15 -15.79
N LYS A 76 8.47 13.01 -15.24
CA LYS A 76 8.82 14.33 -15.80
C LYS A 76 9.88 14.27 -16.90
N GLY A 77 10.42 13.10 -17.22
CA GLY A 77 11.43 12.92 -18.27
C GLY A 77 12.84 13.39 -17.89
N THR A 78 13.06 13.83 -16.65
CA THR A 78 14.39 14.22 -16.17
C THR A 78 15.10 13.01 -15.57
N PHE A 79 15.69 12.18 -16.42
CA PHE A 79 16.57 11.09 -15.99
C PHE A 79 17.95 11.67 -15.66
N ILE A 80 18.23 11.95 -14.38
CA ILE A 80 19.62 12.11 -13.92
C ILE A 80 20.11 10.69 -13.63
N MET A 81 20.79 10.09 -14.60
CA MET A 81 21.54 8.86 -14.35
C MET A 81 22.59 9.16 -13.29
N LYS A 82 22.45 8.54 -12.12
CA LYS A 82 23.51 8.57 -11.10
C LYS A 82 24.51 7.49 -11.48
N GLU A 83 25.70 7.91 -11.88
CA GLU A 83 26.83 7.00 -12.08
C GLU A 83 27.07 6.20 -10.79
N VAL A 84 27.23 4.89 -10.94
CA VAL A 84 27.67 3.99 -9.88
C VAL A 84 29.20 4.08 -9.85
N GLN A 85 29.75 4.62 -8.76
CA GLN A 85 31.16 4.45 -8.39
C GLN A 85 31.40 3.04 -7.85
#